data_AF-F2G9Y7-F1
#
_entry.id   AF-F2G9Y7-F1
#
_cell.length_a   1.000
_cell.length_b   1.000
_cell.length_c   1.000
_cell.angle_alpha   90.00
_cell.angle_beta   90.00
_cell.angle_gamma   90.00
#
_symmetry.space_group_name_H-M   'P 1'
#
loop_
_entity.id
_entity.type
_entity.pdbx_description
1 polymer ?
#
loop_
_entity_poly.entity_id
_entity_poly.type
_entity_poly.pdbx_seq_one_letter_code
_entity_poly.pdbx_strand_id
1 'polypeptide(L)'
;MSKWKLSHISAGLTAVTVGYSSSVVIIIDVARKAGASDDMVISWLFALGLGMGITCILFSWLSKLPVVTAWSTPGAAFLLTSIGNYRLSEAIGAFVICAMLSLVTAQSRSLLKQISRIPPAISSALLAGILLPICLAIFSDVNDAPHLVALFLAVYLIGSRLFPRYLMLLLLVMSVGISMFMSSADGGVALTSDSSGLSSIFALPVPIWVTPTFSLSATIGLAFPLFLITTLSQNLPGIAIHHAHGYTPDHKPILSGIAIAQALLAPFGGFTFNLAAITAALCMGEQADSEKSQRYKAAIAAGVAYIFMGLSASVVVALFVSMPSIIIHLLAGLALLATLQGAVVRAMEIEHHRAPALLTMLCTASGFSLFSMTSAVWGLGLGLILLYVQKKPANA
;
A
#
# COMPACT_ATOMS: atom_id res chain seq x y z
N MET A 1 -30.56 20.00 -2.68
CA MET A 1 -29.42 19.19 -2.16
C MET A 1 -29.43 17.85 -2.88
N SER A 2 -28.36 17.49 -3.60
CA SER A 2 -28.33 16.23 -4.35
C SER A 2 -28.36 15.04 -3.38
N LYS A 3 -29.33 14.13 -3.53
CA LYS A 3 -29.55 12.99 -2.62
C LYS A 3 -28.39 11.99 -2.69
N TRP A 4 -28.11 11.30 -1.58
CA TRP A 4 -27.21 10.15 -1.56
C TRP A 4 -27.90 8.94 -2.19
N LYS A 5 -27.17 8.18 -3.02
CA LYS A 5 -27.61 6.93 -3.63
C LYS A 5 -26.85 5.77 -2.98
N LEU A 6 -27.47 4.59 -2.97
CA LEU A 6 -26.83 3.36 -2.51
C LEU A 6 -25.57 3.03 -3.33
N SER A 7 -25.54 3.38 -4.61
CA SER A 7 -24.39 3.22 -5.50
C SER A 7 -23.13 3.96 -5.02
N HIS A 8 -23.28 5.12 -4.37
CA HIS A 8 -22.15 5.83 -3.78
C HIS A 8 -21.53 5.04 -2.63
N ILE A 9 -22.39 4.49 -1.76
CA ILE A 9 -21.96 3.73 -0.58
C ILE A 9 -21.31 2.43 -1.03
N SER A 10 -21.93 1.72 -1.98
CA SER A 10 -21.38 0.44 -2.48
C SER A 10 -20.05 0.64 -3.20
N ALA A 11 -19.92 1.66 -4.06
CA ALA A 11 -18.67 1.96 -4.75
C ALA A 11 -17.54 2.32 -3.76
N GLY A 12 -17.83 3.19 -2.80
CA GLY A 12 -16.87 3.59 -1.77
C GLY A 12 -16.43 2.42 -0.89
N LEU A 13 -17.38 1.61 -0.41
CA LEU A 13 -17.07 0.43 0.39
C LEU A 13 -16.26 -0.59 -0.41
N THR A 14 -16.62 -0.85 -1.67
CA THR A 14 -15.88 -1.76 -2.56
C THR A 14 -14.43 -1.29 -2.74
N ALA A 15 -14.21 0.01 -2.92
CA ALA A 15 -12.86 0.57 -3.05
C ALA A 15 -12.01 0.29 -1.80
N VAL A 16 -12.58 0.48 -0.60
CA VAL A 16 -11.90 0.19 0.66
C VAL A 16 -11.66 -1.31 0.85
N THR A 17 -12.67 -2.16 0.63
CA THR A 17 -12.55 -3.62 0.78
C THR A 17 -11.46 -4.18 -0.14
N VAL A 18 -11.42 -3.76 -1.40
CA VAL A 18 -10.38 -4.19 -2.35
C VAL A 18 -8.99 -3.72 -1.89
N GLY A 19 -8.87 -2.48 -1.41
CA GLY A 19 -7.59 -1.95 -0.91
C GLY A 19 -7.10 -2.62 0.38
N TYR A 20 -7.96 -2.80 1.38
CA TYR A 20 -7.60 -3.41 2.66
C TYR A 20 -7.25 -4.89 2.50
N SER A 21 -8.13 -5.65 1.83
CA SER A 21 -7.96 -7.10 1.64
C SER A 21 -6.67 -7.47 0.90
N SER A 22 -6.13 -6.55 0.08
CA SER A 22 -4.93 -6.81 -0.71
C SER A 22 -3.61 -6.46 -0.03
N SER A 23 -3.60 -5.65 1.04
CA SER A 23 -2.31 -5.14 1.55
C SER A 23 -2.24 -4.89 3.05
N VAL A 24 -3.33 -5.05 3.79
CA VAL A 24 -3.32 -4.88 5.26
C VAL A 24 -2.33 -5.84 5.95
N VAL A 25 -2.24 -7.06 5.44
CA VAL A 25 -1.32 -8.11 5.91
C VAL A 25 0.13 -7.64 5.87
N ILE A 26 0.54 -7.00 4.76
CA ILE A 26 1.89 -6.48 4.58
C ILE A 26 2.15 -5.32 5.54
N ILE A 27 1.15 -4.46 5.78
CA ILE A 27 1.30 -3.31 6.68
C ILE A 27 1.55 -3.77 8.12
N ILE A 28 0.81 -4.77 8.58
CA ILE A 28 1.01 -5.34 9.91
C ILE A 28 2.40 -5.97 10.02
N ASP A 29 2.81 -6.74 9.01
CA ASP A 29 4.12 -7.40 8.99
C ASP A 29 5.28 -6.39 8.99
N VAL A 30 5.15 -5.30 8.22
CA VAL A 30 6.10 -4.18 8.24
C VAL A 30 6.20 -3.54 9.61
N ALA A 31 5.07 -3.28 10.28
CA ALA A 31 5.05 -2.68 11.61
C ALA A 31 5.76 -3.57 12.64
N ARG A 32 5.46 -4.87 12.65
CA ARG A 32 6.13 -5.85 13.53
C ARG A 32 7.62 -5.94 13.22
N LYS A 33 8.00 -5.97 11.95
CA LYS A 33 9.40 -5.99 11.51
C LYS A 33 10.17 -4.72 11.86
N ALA A 34 9.47 -3.59 12.03
CA ALA A 34 10.04 -2.35 12.56
C ALA A 34 10.27 -2.39 14.09
N GLY A 35 9.79 -3.44 14.78
CA GLY A 35 9.86 -3.57 16.23
C GLY A 35 8.65 -2.99 16.98
N ALA A 36 7.53 -2.74 16.30
CA ALA A 36 6.29 -2.29 16.94
C ALA A 36 5.66 -3.43 17.76
N SER A 37 5.19 -3.12 18.98
CA SER A 37 4.31 -4.03 19.74
C SER A 37 2.93 -4.13 19.09
N ASP A 38 2.13 -5.13 19.46
CA ASP A 38 0.78 -5.31 18.90
C ASP A 38 -0.11 -4.06 19.11
N ASP A 39 -0.02 -3.39 20.27
CA ASP A 39 -0.72 -2.12 20.51
C ASP A 39 -0.26 -1.00 19.58
N MET A 40 1.04 -0.96 19.27
CA MET A 40 1.57 -0.01 18.29
C MET A 40 1.08 -0.34 16.88
N VAL A 41 0.98 -1.62 16.50
CA VAL A 41 0.38 -2.02 15.21
C VAL A 41 -1.09 -1.55 15.14
N ILE A 42 -1.85 -1.69 16.23
CA ILE A 42 -3.22 -1.18 16.32
C ILE A 42 -3.23 0.35 16.10
N SER A 43 -2.34 1.08 16.77
CA SER A 43 -2.16 2.52 16.56
C SER A 43 -1.83 2.86 15.11
N TRP A 44 -0.96 2.08 14.45
CA TRP A 44 -0.57 2.30 13.05
C TRP A 44 -1.77 2.17 12.12
N LEU A 45 -2.54 1.08 12.23
CA LEU A 45 -3.73 0.87 11.41
C LEU A 45 -4.81 1.92 11.67
N PHE A 46 -4.96 2.35 12.92
CA PHE A 46 -5.88 3.43 13.29
C PHE A 46 -5.45 4.76 12.67
N ALA A 47 -4.18 5.15 12.80
CA ALA A 47 -3.63 6.36 12.21
C ALA A 47 -3.76 6.37 10.68
N LEU A 48 -3.49 5.23 10.02
CA LEU A 48 -3.67 5.07 8.58
C LEU A 48 -5.15 5.19 8.18
N GLY A 49 -6.06 4.50 8.88
CA GLY A 49 -7.50 4.57 8.61
C GLY A 49 -8.05 5.99 8.77
N LEU A 50 -7.66 6.70 9.83
CA LEU A 50 -8.00 8.10 10.06
C LEU A 50 -7.43 9.01 8.96
N GLY A 51 -6.13 8.91 8.67
CA GLY A 51 -5.48 9.79 7.71
C GLY A 51 -6.03 9.64 6.30
N MET A 52 -6.22 8.40 5.83
CA MET A 52 -6.85 8.12 4.53
C MET A 52 -8.31 8.57 4.53
N GLY A 53 -9.04 8.30 5.61
CA GLY A 53 -10.45 8.64 5.71
C GLY A 53 -10.72 10.14 5.69
N ILE A 54 -10.01 10.88 6.54
CA ILE A 54 -10.12 12.34 6.64
C ILE A 54 -9.72 12.99 5.33
N THR A 55 -8.59 12.59 4.73
CA THR A 55 -8.13 13.20 3.47
C THR A 55 -9.06 12.88 2.29
N CYS A 56 -9.60 11.65 2.20
CA CYS A 56 -10.66 11.31 1.23
C CYS A 56 -11.87 12.24 1.37
N ILE A 57 -12.41 12.36 2.59
CA ILE A 57 -13.62 13.15 2.86
C ILE A 57 -13.36 14.62 2.57
N LEU A 58 -12.30 15.18 3.15
CA LEU A 58 -11.97 16.59 3.09
C LEU A 58 -11.75 17.04 1.65
N PHE A 59 -10.86 16.38 0.90
CA PHE A 59 -10.54 16.81 -0.46
C PHE A 59 -11.67 16.53 -1.43
N SER A 60 -12.42 15.44 -1.25
CA SER A 60 -13.60 15.20 -2.09
C SER A 60 -14.70 16.21 -1.85
N TRP A 61 -14.90 16.62 -0.60
CA TRP A 61 -15.91 17.61 -0.24
C TRP A 61 -15.52 19.02 -0.67
N LEU A 62 -14.25 19.43 -0.50
CA LEU A 62 -13.77 20.77 -0.89
C LEU A 62 -13.72 20.94 -2.41
N SER A 63 -13.16 19.96 -3.12
CA SER A 63 -13.01 20.05 -4.58
C SER A 63 -14.28 19.69 -5.35
N LYS A 64 -15.25 19.04 -4.71
CA LYS A 64 -16.42 18.41 -5.35
C LYS A 64 -16.03 17.41 -6.46
N LEU A 65 -14.84 16.83 -6.34
CA LEU A 65 -14.29 15.81 -7.24
C LEU A 65 -13.99 14.54 -6.43
N PRO A 66 -14.08 13.33 -7.00
CA PRO A 66 -13.79 12.10 -6.28
C PRO A 66 -12.28 11.99 -6.00
N VAL A 67 -11.83 12.42 -4.83
CA VAL A 67 -10.43 12.30 -4.41
C VAL A 67 -10.33 11.12 -3.44
N VAL A 68 -9.80 10.00 -3.92
CA VAL A 68 -9.56 8.80 -3.11
C VAL A 68 -8.09 8.74 -2.74
N THR A 69 -7.82 8.69 -1.44
CA THR A 69 -6.49 8.58 -0.85
C THR A 69 -6.32 7.23 -0.20
N ALA A 70 -5.11 6.68 -0.26
CA ALA A 70 -4.74 5.40 0.32
C ALA A 70 -3.30 5.45 0.88
N TRP A 71 -2.88 4.38 1.55
CA TRP A 71 -1.48 4.12 1.86
C TRP A 71 -0.70 3.66 0.62
N SER A 72 0.63 3.66 0.70
CA SER A 72 1.48 3.16 -0.38
C SER A 72 1.72 1.67 -0.22
N THR A 73 0.93 0.80 -0.88
CA THR A 73 1.20 -0.65 -0.88
C THR A 73 2.61 -0.99 -1.38
N PRO A 74 3.13 -0.39 -2.48
CA PRO A 74 4.52 -0.58 -2.88
C PRO A 74 5.52 -0.05 -1.85
N GLY A 75 5.15 1.04 -1.16
CA GLY A 75 5.95 1.57 -0.06
C GLY A 75 6.04 0.60 1.11
N ALA A 76 4.93 -0.03 1.50
CA ALA A 76 4.91 -1.06 2.55
C ALA A 76 5.75 -2.28 2.13
N ALA A 77 5.58 -2.76 0.90
CA ALA A 77 6.39 -3.85 0.35
C ALA A 77 7.91 -3.54 0.38
N PHE A 78 8.28 -2.31 0.03
CA PHE A 78 9.66 -1.82 0.15
C PHE A 78 10.14 -1.78 1.62
N LEU A 79 9.33 -1.26 2.54
CA LEU A 79 9.68 -1.21 3.95
C LEU A 79 9.90 -2.62 4.50
N LEU A 80 9.14 -3.62 4.04
CA LEU A 80 9.27 -5.00 4.53
C LEU A 80 10.67 -5.57 4.31
N THR A 81 11.39 -5.15 3.28
CA THR A 81 12.77 -5.63 3.02
C THR A 81 13.85 -4.80 3.71
N SER A 82 13.54 -3.57 4.14
CA SER A 82 14.55 -2.58 4.53
C SER A 82 14.42 -2.07 5.97
N ILE A 83 13.21 -2.09 6.55
CA ILE A 83 12.90 -1.43 7.83
C ILE A 83 13.58 -2.09 9.03
N GLY A 84 13.80 -3.40 9.00
CA GLY A 84 14.40 -4.17 10.10
C GLY A 84 15.86 -3.82 10.39
N ASN A 85 16.52 -3.05 9.52
CA ASN A 85 17.88 -2.55 9.72
C ASN A 85 17.94 -1.29 10.60
N TYR A 86 16.78 -0.76 11.02
CA TYR A 86 16.65 0.52 11.70
C TYR A 86 15.85 0.37 13.00
N ARG A 87 16.08 1.26 13.95
CA ARG A 87 15.22 1.34 15.13
C ARG A 87 13.84 1.89 14.75
N LEU A 88 12.80 1.46 15.47
CA LEU A 88 11.44 1.96 15.25
C LEU A 88 11.38 3.50 15.20
N SER A 89 12.03 4.19 16.14
CA SER A 89 12.03 5.66 16.18
C SER A 89 12.72 6.30 14.97
N GLU A 90 13.73 5.65 14.38
CA GLU A 90 14.38 6.11 13.14
C GLU A 90 13.49 5.90 11.92
N ALA A 91 12.75 4.78 11.87
CA ALA A 91 11.76 4.54 10.82
C ALA A 91 10.64 5.61 10.87
N ILE A 92 10.13 5.94 12.07
CA ILE A 92 9.17 7.03 12.25
C ILE A 92 9.77 8.37 11.80
N GLY A 93 11.03 8.67 12.16
CA GLY A 93 11.73 9.86 11.67
C GLY A 93 11.83 9.90 10.14
N ALA A 94 12.09 8.77 9.50
CA ALA A 94 12.09 8.63 8.05
C ALA A 94 10.69 8.86 7.43
N PHE A 95 9.61 8.44 8.08
CA PHE A 95 8.24 8.71 7.62
C PHE A 95 7.91 10.20 7.64
N VAL A 96 8.36 10.93 8.67
CA VAL A 96 8.25 12.39 8.74
C VAL A 96 9.05 13.05 7.62
N ILE A 97 10.30 12.63 7.38
CA ILE A 97 11.11 13.18 6.29
C ILE A 97 10.48 12.87 4.92
N CYS A 98 9.95 11.66 4.71
CA CYS A 98 9.21 11.30 3.50
C CYS A 98 8.02 12.24 3.28
N ALA A 99 7.30 12.60 4.34
CA ALA A 99 6.22 13.57 4.28
C ALA A 99 6.71 14.97 3.88
N MET A 100 7.83 15.42 4.44
CA MET A 100 8.45 16.71 4.10
C MET A 100 8.91 16.76 2.63
N LEU A 101 9.56 15.70 2.13
CA LEU A 101 9.93 15.58 0.71
C LEU A 101 8.70 15.61 -0.21
N SER A 102 7.64 14.92 0.20
CA SER A 102 6.35 14.92 -0.52
C SER A 102 5.72 16.31 -0.55
N LEU A 103 5.75 17.03 0.56
CA LEU A 103 5.22 18.40 0.67
C LEU A 103 6.00 19.38 -0.22
N VAL A 104 7.34 19.34 -0.17
CA VAL A 104 8.21 20.17 -1.02
C VAL A 104 7.93 19.89 -2.49
N THR A 105 7.76 18.62 -2.85
CA THR A 105 7.45 18.21 -4.23
C THR A 105 6.06 18.69 -4.66
N ALA A 106 5.06 18.58 -3.80
CA ALA A 106 3.70 19.08 -4.07
C ALA A 106 3.67 20.61 -4.29
N GLN A 107 4.52 21.35 -3.58
CA GLN A 107 4.63 22.80 -3.72
C GLN A 107 5.43 23.24 -4.95
N SER A 108 6.31 22.37 -5.47
CA SER A 108 7.20 22.68 -6.59
C SER A 108 6.76 22.02 -7.90
N ARG A 109 6.20 22.83 -8.80
CA ARG A 109 5.86 22.38 -10.17
C ARG A 109 7.08 21.86 -10.93
N SER A 110 8.26 22.43 -10.68
CA SER A 110 9.51 22.01 -11.34
C SER A 110 9.93 20.61 -10.90
N LEU A 111 9.93 20.33 -9.58
CA LEU A 111 10.28 19.01 -9.06
C LEU A 111 9.31 17.94 -9.52
N LEU A 112 8.01 18.20 -9.45
CA LEU A 112 7.01 17.26 -9.94
C LEU A 112 7.18 16.98 -11.43
N LYS A 113 7.47 18.02 -12.24
CA LYS A 113 7.76 17.88 -13.68
C LYS A 113 9.04 17.11 -13.94
N GLN A 114 10.05 17.21 -13.08
CA GLN A 114 11.30 16.44 -13.21
C GLN A 114 11.06 14.97 -12.89
N ILE A 115 10.36 14.67 -11.79
CA ILE A 115 10.03 13.29 -11.39
C ILE A 115 9.13 12.64 -12.45
N SER A 116 8.18 13.39 -13.02
CA SER A 116 7.30 12.89 -14.08
C SER A 116 8.01 12.62 -15.42
N ARG A 117 9.31 12.95 -15.56
CA ARG A 117 10.11 12.54 -16.74
C ARG A 117 10.60 11.10 -16.63
N ILE A 118 10.55 10.49 -15.46
CA ILE A 118 10.87 9.06 -15.30
C ILE A 118 9.84 8.26 -16.11
N PRO A 119 10.27 7.46 -17.10
CA PRO A 119 9.31 6.78 -17.96
C PRO A 119 8.44 5.80 -17.17
N PRO A 120 7.15 5.66 -17.52
CA PRO A 120 6.23 4.71 -16.86
C PRO A 120 6.73 3.26 -16.83
N ALA A 121 7.51 2.85 -17.84
CA ALA A 121 8.11 1.52 -17.89
C ALA A 121 9.14 1.29 -16.77
N ILE A 122 9.98 2.30 -16.47
CA ILE A 122 11.00 2.22 -15.41
C ILE A 122 10.34 2.23 -14.02
N SER A 123 9.36 3.10 -13.79
CA SER A 123 8.63 3.12 -12.52
C SER A 123 7.80 1.86 -12.32
N SER A 124 7.21 1.31 -13.37
CA SER A 124 6.51 0.00 -13.30
C SER A 124 7.50 -1.15 -13.06
N ALA A 125 8.70 -1.10 -13.62
CA ALA A 125 9.73 -2.09 -13.33
C ALA A 125 10.26 -2.02 -11.90
N LEU A 126 10.42 -0.82 -11.34
CA LEU A 126 10.73 -0.60 -9.93
C LEU A 126 9.67 -1.26 -9.05
N LEU A 127 8.39 -1.00 -9.34
CA LEU A 127 7.27 -1.65 -8.65
C LEU A 127 7.34 -3.18 -8.77
N ALA A 128 7.52 -3.71 -9.98
CA ALA A 128 7.62 -5.15 -10.21
C ALA A 128 8.78 -5.78 -9.41
N GLY A 129 9.93 -5.12 -9.37
CA GLY A 129 11.10 -5.58 -8.63
C GLY A 129 10.88 -5.60 -7.11
N ILE A 130 10.14 -4.62 -6.56
CA ILE A 130 9.77 -4.61 -5.12
C ILE A 130 8.82 -5.77 -4.78
N LEU A 131 7.85 -6.05 -5.67
CA LEU A 131 6.81 -7.05 -5.41
C LEU A 131 7.28 -8.48 -5.68
N LEU A 132 8.24 -8.68 -6.59
CA LEU A 132 8.68 -10.01 -7.02
C LEU A 132 9.13 -10.91 -5.85
N PRO A 133 10.01 -10.47 -4.92
CA PRO A 133 10.40 -11.30 -3.78
C PRO A 133 9.22 -11.71 -2.88
N ILE A 134 8.22 -10.85 -2.72
CA ILE A 134 7.02 -11.14 -1.90
C ILE A 134 6.14 -12.19 -2.58
N CYS A 135 5.98 -12.12 -3.91
CA CYS A 135 5.27 -13.14 -4.66
C CYS A 135 6.04 -14.48 -4.70
N LEU A 136 7.38 -14.45 -4.70
CA LEU A 136 8.20 -15.67 -4.63
C LEU A 136 8.08 -16.36 -3.25
N ALA A 137 7.83 -15.61 -2.18
CA ALA A 137 7.63 -16.15 -0.84
C ALA A 137 6.40 -17.08 -0.71
N ILE A 138 5.47 -17.08 -1.68
CA ILE A 138 4.40 -18.10 -1.75
C ILE A 138 5.01 -19.51 -1.83
N PHE A 139 6.14 -19.64 -2.52
CA PHE A 139 6.76 -20.91 -2.84
C PHE A 139 7.94 -21.26 -1.91
N SER A 140 8.40 -20.33 -1.06
CA SER A 140 9.52 -20.60 -0.13
C SER A 140 9.18 -21.68 0.88
N ASP A 141 7.90 -21.76 1.27
CA ASP A 141 7.44 -22.60 2.38
C ASP A 141 6.86 -23.94 1.90
N VAL A 142 7.00 -24.26 0.60
CA VAL A 142 6.48 -25.50 -0.03
C VAL A 142 7.07 -26.75 0.61
N ASN A 143 8.33 -26.70 1.02
CA ASN A 143 8.98 -27.85 1.65
C ASN A 143 8.46 -28.07 3.08
N ASP A 144 8.06 -27.01 3.77
CA ASP A 144 7.65 -27.06 5.19
C ASP A 144 6.15 -27.37 5.35
N ALA A 145 5.29 -26.82 4.48
CA ALA A 145 3.85 -27.11 4.52
C ALA A 145 3.22 -27.24 3.10
N PRO A 146 3.58 -28.30 2.35
CA PRO A 146 3.14 -28.47 0.96
C PRO A 146 1.62 -28.49 0.81
N HIS A 147 0.90 -29.08 1.76
CA HIS A 147 -0.56 -29.16 1.73
C HIS A 147 -1.24 -27.79 1.90
N LEU A 148 -0.69 -26.93 2.77
CA LEU A 148 -1.24 -25.60 3.01
C LEU A 148 -1.02 -24.71 1.79
N VAL A 149 0.19 -24.73 1.23
CA VAL A 149 0.50 -24.01 -0.02
C VAL A 149 -0.40 -24.48 -1.16
N ALA A 150 -0.55 -25.80 -1.34
CA ALA A 150 -1.42 -26.37 -2.37
C ALA A 150 -2.89 -25.95 -2.20
N LEU A 151 -3.41 -25.91 -0.96
CA LEU A 151 -4.77 -25.46 -0.68
C LEU A 151 -4.99 -23.99 -1.06
N PHE A 152 -4.09 -23.09 -0.64
CA PHE A 152 -4.17 -21.67 -0.97
C PHE A 152 -4.10 -21.43 -2.49
N LEU A 153 -3.19 -22.14 -3.18
CA LEU A 153 -3.08 -22.08 -4.63
C LEU A 153 -4.33 -22.62 -5.33
N ALA A 154 -4.90 -23.74 -4.87
CA ALA A 154 -6.12 -24.30 -5.45
C ALA A 154 -7.31 -23.33 -5.32
N VAL A 155 -7.50 -22.75 -4.13
CA VAL A 155 -8.54 -21.73 -3.89
C VAL A 155 -8.30 -20.50 -4.76
N TYR A 156 -7.05 -20.05 -4.88
CA TYR A 156 -6.70 -18.93 -5.75
C TYR A 156 -7.02 -19.22 -7.22
N LEU A 157 -6.57 -20.36 -7.75
CA LEU A 157 -6.79 -20.72 -9.16
C LEU A 157 -8.28 -20.84 -9.48
N ILE A 158 -9.04 -21.57 -8.66
CA ILE A 158 -10.48 -21.75 -8.85
C ILE A 158 -11.22 -20.41 -8.68
N GLY A 159 -10.91 -19.68 -7.60
CA GLY A 159 -11.57 -18.43 -7.27
C GLY A 159 -11.24 -17.28 -8.21
N SER A 160 -10.05 -17.28 -8.83
CA SER A 160 -9.68 -16.29 -9.85
C SER A 160 -10.62 -16.31 -11.05
N ARG A 161 -11.20 -17.48 -11.36
CA ARG A 161 -12.21 -17.65 -12.41
C ARG A 161 -13.63 -17.42 -11.90
N LEU A 162 -13.98 -18.01 -10.76
CA LEU A 162 -15.38 -18.05 -10.31
C LEU A 162 -15.83 -16.79 -9.55
N PHE A 163 -14.95 -16.19 -8.76
CA PHE A 163 -15.28 -15.07 -7.88
C PHE A 163 -14.08 -14.11 -7.68
N PRO A 164 -13.47 -13.57 -8.76
CA PRO A 164 -12.25 -12.76 -8.67
C PRO A 164 -12.40 -11.54 -7.75
N ARG A 165 -13.61 -10.98 -7.64
CA ARG A 165 -13.92 -9.83 -6.78
C ARG A 165 -13.83 -10.13 -5.27
N TYR A 166 -14.10 -11.38 -4.87
CA TYR A 166 -14.16 -11.79 -3.46
C TYR A 166 -13.03 -12.75 -3.07
N LEU A 167 -12.14 -13.08 -4.00
CA LEU A 167 -11.10 -14.08 -3.80
C LEU A 167 -10.22 -13.80 -2.58
N MET A 168 -9.70 -12.57 -2.45
CA MET A 168 -8.85 -12.21 -1.31
C MET A 168 -9.61 -12.22 0.01
N LEU A 169 -10.88 -11.81 0.00
CA LEU A 169 -11.72 -11.90 1.20
C LEU A 169 -11.95 -13.36 1.62
N LEU A 170 -12.19 -14.25 0.66
CA LEU A 170 -12.35 -15.69 0.94
C LEU A 170 -11.05 -16.30 1.49
N LEU A 171 -9.90 -15.98 0.89
CA LEU A 171 -8.60 -16.44 1.38
C LEU A 171 -8.33 -15.94 2.81
N LEU A 172 -8.70 -14.69 3.13
CA LEU A 172 -8.58 -14.16 4.49
C LEU A 172 -9.48 -14.90 5.48
N VAL A 173 -10.76 -15.13 5.15
CA VAL A 173 -11.68 -15.90 6.00
C VAL A 173 -11.18 -17.33 6.22
N MET A 174 -10.70 -17.97 5.15
CA MET A 174 -10.13 -19.31 5.19
C MET A 174 -8.87 -19.36 6.06
N SER A 175 -8.03 -18.32 5.98
CA SER A 175 -6.83 -18.15 6.83
C SER A 175 -7.18 -18.05 8.31
N VAL A 176 -8.19 -17.26 8.67
CA VAL A 176 -8.68 -17.17 10.05
C VAL A 176 -9.18 -18.54 10.53
N GLY A 177 -9.99 -19.23 9.70
CA GLY A 177 -10.53 -20.56 10.04
C GLY A 177 -9.45 -21.61 10.26
N ILE A 178 -8.44 -21.68 9.38
CA ILE A 178 -7.31 -22.59 9.55
C ILE A 178 -6.49 -22.24 10.79
N SER A 179 -6.23 -20.96 11.03
CA SER A 179 -5.45 -20.52 12.20
C SER A 179 -6.14 -20.94 13.50
N MET A 180 -7.45 -20.74 13.61
CA MET A 180 -8.24 -21.19 14.76
C MET A 180 -8.22 -22.71 14.93
N PHE A 181 -8.31 -23.46 13.83
CA PHE A 181 -8.24 -24.92 13.86
C PHE A 181 -6.85 -25.41 14.34
N MET A 182 -5.77 -24.86 13.80
CA MET A 182 -4.40 -25.20 14.20
C MET A 182 -4.15 -24.89 15.69
N SER A 183 -4.57 -23.72 16.17
CA SER A 183 -4.44 -23.37 17.59
C SER A 183 -5.22 -24.30 18.51
N SER A 184 -6.36 -24.85 18.05
CA SER A 184 -7.14 -25.82 18.82
C SER A 184 -6.50 -27.21 18.88
N ALA A 185 -5.75 -27.61 17.85
CA ALA A 185 -5.10 -28.91 17.75
C ALA A 185 -3.84 -29.03 18.64
N ASP A 186 -3.11 -27.93 18.84
CA ASP A 186 -1.93 -27.87 19.73
C ASP A 186 -2.29 -27.77 21.24
N GLY A 187 -3.57 -27.96 21.60
CA GLY A 187 -4.04 -27.80 22.99
C GLY A 187 -4.09 -26.35 23.47
N GLY A 188 -3.84 -25.38 22.58
CA GLY A 188 -3.74 -23.94 22.85
C GLY A 188 -5.06 -23.19 22.88
N VAL A 189 -6.19 -23.83 23.20
CA VAL A 189 -7.41 -23.09 23.54
C VAL A 189 -7.28 -22.56 24.97
N ALA A 190 -6.45 -21.55 25.12
CA ALA A 190 -6.69 -20.51 26.10
C ALA A 190 -7.56 -19.43 25.43
N LEU A 191 -8.74 -19.80 24.93
CA LEU A 191 -9.88 -18.92 25.12
C LEU A 191 -10.20 -19.01 26.61
N THR A 192 -9.35 -18.37 27.44
CA THR A 192 -9.67 -18.18 28.84
C THR A 192 -11.07 -17.59 28.85
N SER A 193 -11.97 -18.27 29.54
CA SER A 193 -13.34 -17.83 29.80
C SER A 193 -13.37 -16.60 30.71
N ASP A 194 -12.29 -15.84 30.75
CA ASP A 194 -12.25 -14.50 31.28
C ASP A 194 -12.85 -13.60 30.22
N SER A 195 -14.07 -13.15 30.50
CA SER A 195 -14.77 -12.07 29.81
C SER A 195 -13.92 -10.81 29.50
N SER A 196 -12.70 -10.69 30.02
CA SER A 196 -11.72 -9.66 29.71
C SER A 196 -11.05 -9.82 28.32
N GLY A 197 -10.80 -11.05 27.84
CA GLY A 197 -10.11 -11.29 26.56
C GLY A 197 -10.93 -10.86 25.34
N LEU A 198 -12.23 -11.15 25.34
CA LEU A 198 -13.15 -10.71 24.27
C LEU A 198 -13.38 -9.20 24.31
N SER A 199 -13.40 -8.60 25.51
CA SER A 199 -13.57 -7.16 25.69
C SER A 199 -12.38 -6.35 25.16
N SER A 200 -11.18 -6.92 25.17
CA SER A 200 -9.96 -6.32 24.62
C SER A 200 -9.95 -6.26 23.08
N ILE A 201 -10.60 -7.20 22.39
CA ILE A 201 -10.61 -7.26 20.92
C ILE A 201 -11.50 -6.16 20.33
N PHE A 202 -12.57 -5.79 21.04
CA PHE A 202 -13.48 -4.70 20.67
C PHE A 202 -13.10 -3.35 21.30
N ALA A 203 -11.96 -3.26 21.97
CA ALA A 203 -11.48 -2.01 22.53
C ALA A 203 -11.20 -1.00 21.40
N LEU A 204 -11.61 0.25 21.62
CA LEU A 204 -11.34 1.33 20.69
C LEU A 204 -9.82 1.52 20.58
N PRO A 205 -9.23 1.58 19.36
CA PRO A 205 -7.81 1.76 19.20
C PRO A 205 -7.35 3.08 19.84
N VAL A 206 -6.24 3.02 20.59
CA VAL A 206 -5.63 4.18 21.21
C VAL A 206 -4.39 4.57 20.41
N PRO A 207 -4.24 5.85 20.00
CA PRO A 207 -3.04 6.30 19.31
C PRO A 207 -1.84 6.28 20.26
N ILE A 208 -0.78 5.57 19.89
CA ILE A 208 0.47 5.48 20.65
C ILE A 208 1.52 6.35 19.96
N TRP A 209 2.03 7.32 20.71
CA TRP A 209 3.08 8.20 20.23
C TRP A 209 4.45 7.53 20.31
N VAL A 210 5.16 7.48 19.18
CA VAL A 210 6.58 7.13 19.09
C VAL A 210 7.37 8.36 18.66
N THR A 211 8.24 8.85 19.54
CA THR A 211 9.04 10.05 19.24
C THR A 211 10.01 9.80 18.08
N PRO A 212 9.96 10.58 16.99
CA PRO A 212 10.84 10.40 15.84
C PRO A 212 12.30 10.68 16.22
N THR A 213 13.20 9.83 15.75
CA THR A 213 14.64 10.07 15.76
C THR A 213 15.10 10.28 14.32
N PHE A 214 15.79 11.38 14.03
CA PHE A 214 16.27 11.65 12.69
C PHE A 214 17.70 11.15 12.53
N SER A 215 17.91 10.25 11.57
CA SER A 215 19.25 9.78 11.20
C SER A 215 19.46 9.90 9.70
N LEU A 216 20.70 10.23 9.32
CA LEU A 216 21.08 10.34 7.91
C LEU A 216 20.93 8.99 7.19
N SER A 217 21.27 7.89 7.89
CA SER A 217 21.10 6.53 7.37
C SER A 217 19.64 6.21 7.06
N ALA A 218 18.70 6.48 7.97
CA ALA A 218 17.28 6.24 7.72
C ALA A 218 16.70 7.21 6.67
N THR A 219 17.24 8.43 6.58
CA THR A 219 16.86 9.40 5.54
C THR A 219 17.17 8.87 4.14
N ILE A 220 18.40 8.40 3.94
CA ILE A 220 18.88 7.89 2.64
C ILE A 220 18.30 6.50 2.36
N GLY A 221 18.27 5.63 3.36
CA GLY A 221 17.89 4.23 3.20
C GLY A 221 16.39 3.94 3.29
N LEU A 222 15.59 4.81 3.90
CA LEU A 222 14.13 4.64 4.00
C LEU A 222 13.37 5.84 3.41
N ALA A 223 13.58 7.06 3.92
CA ALA A 223 12.72 8.20 3.62
C ALA A 223 12.70 8.56 2.12
N PHE A 224 13.88 8.69 1.52
CA PHE A 224 14.03 9.03 0.11
C PHE A 224 13.48 7.95 -0.84
N PRO A 225 13.85 6.65 -0.71
CA PRO A 225 13.24 5.59 -1.51
C PRO A 225 11.72 5.54 -1.34
N LEU A 226 11.21 5.61 -0.10
CA LEU A 226 9.78 5.56 0.18
C LEU A 226 9.02 6.70 -0.49
N PHE A 227 9.59 7.91 -0.47
CA PHE A 227 9.07 9.08 -1.19
C PHE A 227 9.02 8.86 -2.70
N LEU A 228 10.11 8.38 -3.30
CA LEU A 228 10.18 8.13 -4.74
C LEU A 228 9.18 7.05 -5.17
N ILE A 229 9.15 5.92 -4.47
CA ILE A 229 8.25 4.80 -4.74
C ILE A 229 6.80 5.27 -4.64
N THR A 230 6.46 6.01 -3.59
CA THR A 230 5.09 6.52 -3.39
C THR A 230 4.71 7.54 -4.47
N THR A 231 5.63 8.41 -4.86
CA THR A 231 5.35 9.41 -5.90
C THR A 231 5.17 8.77 -7.27
N LEU A 232 6.08 7.86 -7.65
CA LEU A 232 6.11 7.23 -8.96
C LEU A 232 5.02 6.17 -9.15
N SER A 233 4.78 5.35 -8.13
CA SER A 233 3.88 4.20 -8.23
C SER A 233 2.45 4.49 -7.78
N GLN A 234 2.22 5.58 -7.04
CA GLN A 234 0.89 5.93 -6.54
C GLN A 234 0.43 7.33 -6.96
N ASN A 235 1.13 8.40 -6.55
CA ASN A 235 0.64 9.76 -6.80
C ASN A 235 0.52 10.11 -8.29
N LEU A 236 1.54 9.81 -9.10
CA LEU A 236 1.48 10.06 -10.54
C LEU A 236 0.40 9.21 -11.25
N PRO A 237 0.28 7.89 -11.02
CA PRO A 237 -0.86 7.11 -11.50
C PRO A 237 -2.21 7.60 -10.99
N GLY A 238 -2.30 8.06 -9.74
CA GLY A 238 -3.51 8.67 -9.15
C GLY A 238 -3.90 9.99 -9.83
N ILE A 239 -2.93 10.79 -10.27
CA ILE A 239 -3.18 11.96 -11.12
C ILE A 239 -3.69 11.50 -12.49
N ALA A 240 -3.06 10.48 -13.09
CA ALA A 240 -3.46 9.96 -14.39
C ALA A 240 -4.87 9.37 -14.39
N ILE A 241 -5.30 8.68 -13.33
CA ILE A 241 -6.65 8.11 -13.24
C ILE A 241 -7.74 9.19 -13.13
N HIS A 242 -7.44 10.33 -12.47
CA HIS A 242 -8.32 11.50 -12.49
C HIS A 242 -8.53 11.97 -13.94
N HIS A 243 -7.44 12.19 -14.68
CA HIS A 243 -7.50 12.66 -16.06
C HIS A 243 -8.20 11.65 -16.99
N ALA A 244 -7.95 10.35 -16.82
CA ALA A 244 -8.61 9.30 -17.60
C ALA A 244 -10.13 9.28 -17.42
N HIS A 245 -10.64 9.67 -16.25
CA HIS A 245 -12.08 9.84 -15.99
C HIS A 245 -12.57 11.28 -16.26
N GLY A 246 -11.71 12.13 -16.81
CA GLY A 246 -11.97 13.53 -17.14
C GLY A 246 -12.18 14.43 -15.91
N TYR A 247 -11.51 14.14 -14.80
CA TYR A 247 -11.42 15.02 -13.64
C TYR A 247 -10.05 15.72 -13.62
N THR A 248 -10.06 17.02 -13.34
CA THR A 248 -8.85 17.86 -13.31
C THR A 248 -8.82 18.69 -12.02
N PRO A 249 -8.72 18.07 -10.82
CA PRO A 249 -8.57 18.83 -9.59
C PRO A 249 -7.23 19.58 -9.58
N ASP A 250 -7.13 20.64 -8.79
CA ASP A 250 -5.82 21.19 -8.43
C ASP A 250 -5.13 20.22 -7.45
N HIS A 251 -4.18 19.44 -7.94
CA HIS A 251 -3.48 18.45 -7.12
C HIS A 251 -2.51 19.07 -6.11
N LYS A 252 -2.10 20.34 -6.28
CA LYS A 252 -1.17 21.00 -5.35
C LYS A 252 -1.70 21.02 -3.90
N PRO A 253 -2.90 21.57 -3.60
CA PRO A 253 -3.44 21.56 -2.25
C PRO A 253 -3.75 20.16 -1.73
N ILE A 254 -4.19 19.24 -2.61
CA ILE A 254 -4.50 17.86 -2.26
C ILE A 254 -3.24 17.13 -1.78
N LEU A 255 -2.20 17.08 -2.61
CA LEU A 255 -0.95 16.41 -2.29
C LEU A 255 -0.24 17.05 -1.09
N SER A 256 -0.35 18.38 -0.94
CA SER A 256 0.22 19.08 0.21
C SER A 256 -0.46 18.68 1.50
N GLY A 257 -1.79 18.64 1.56
CA GLY A 257 -2.48 18.25 2.79
C GLY A 257 -2.40 16.74 3.07
N ILE A 258 -2.25 15.89 2.05
CA ILE A 258 -1.88 14.48 2.24
C ILE A 258 -0.51 14.37 2.93
N ALA A 259 0.48 15.14 2.46
CA ALA A 259 1.81 15.17 3.07
C ALA A 259 1.79 15.73 4.50
N ILE A 260 0.99 16.76 4.76
CA ILE A 260 0.82 17.30 6.12
C ILE A 260 0.15 16.25 7.03
N ALA A 261 -0.90 15.58 6.56
CA ALA A 261 -1.54 14.49 7.31
C ALA A 261 -0.54 13.38 7.63
N GLN A 262 0.32 13.00 6.68
CA GLN A 262 1.40 12.06 6.92
C GLN A 262 2.36 12.54 8.01
N ALA A 263 2.85 13.77 7.94
CA ALA A 263 3.79 14.30 8.93
C ALA A 263 3.20 14.30 10.35
N LEU A 264 1.91 14.64 10.47
CA LEU A 264 1.19 14.63 11.75
C LEU A 264 0.91 13.22 12.28
N LEU A 265 0.62 12.28 11.39
CA LEU A 265 0.26 10.91 11.76
C LEU A 265 1.44 9.95 11.83
N ALA A 266 2.62 10.34 11.32
CA ALA A 266 3.82 9.52 11.33
C ALA A 266 4.21 9.04 12.74
N PRO A 267 4.21 9.87 13.80
CA PRO A 267 4.48 9.42 15.18
C PRO A 267 3.53 8.32 15.70
N PHE A 268 2.36 8.17 15.09
CA PHE A 268 1.38 7.16 15.45
C PHE A 268 1.40 5.94 14.51
N GLY A 269 2.30 5.92 13.52
CA GLY A 269 2.45 4.84 12.54
C GLY A 269 2.02 5.15 11.11
N GLY A 270 1.62 6.39 10.83
CA GLY A 270 1.26 6.84 9.49
C GLY A 270 2.46 6.89 8.55
N PHE A 271 2.85 5.74 7.97
CA PHE A 271 4.08 5.63 7.18
C PHE A 271 4.02 6.37 5.84
N THR A 272 2.91 6.26 5.10
CA THR A 272 2.67 7.00 3.85
C THR A 272 1.19 7.20 3.58
N PHE A 273 0.86 8.31 2.93
CA PHE A 273 -0.45 8.59 2.36
C PHE A 273 -0.28 9.13 0.94
N ASN A 274 -1.16 8.77 0.02
CA ASN A 274 -1.07 9.13 -1.40
C ASN A 274 -2.44 9.06 -2.07
N LEU A 275 -2.51 9.50 -3.33
CA LEU A 275 -3.65 9.23 -4.19
C LEU A 275 -3.72 7.74 -4.53
N ALA A 276 -4.91 7.17 -4.43
CA ALA A 276 -5.14 5.80 -4.87
C ALA A 276 -5.12 5.74 -6.41
N ALA A 277 -4.37 4.78 -6.96
CA ALA A 277 -4.30 4.59 -8.41
C ALA A 277 -5.42 3.67 -8.94
N ILE A 278 -5.61 2.51 -8.31
CA ILE A 278 -6.50 1.45 -8.80
C ILE A 278 -7.91 1.62 -8.23
N THR A 279 -8.03 1.67 -6.91
CA THR A 279 -9.33 1.70 -6.21
C THR A 279 -10.08 3.01 -6.43
N ALA A 280 -9.38 4.10 -6.77
CA ALA A 280 -10.00 5.38 -7.12
C ALA A 280 -10.95 5.28 -8.32
N ALA A 281 -10.63 4.44 -9.31
CA ALA A 281 -11.46 4.25 -10.50
C ALA A 281 -12.88 3.74 -10.15
N LEU A 282 -13.00 2.93 -9.09
CA LEU A 282 -14.29 2.40 -8.61
C LEU A 282 -15.22 3.52 -8.13
N CYS A 283 -14.66 4.59 -7.56
CA CYS A 283 -15.41 5.76 -7.13
C CYS A 283 -15.62 6.78 -8.27
N MET A 284 -14.97 6.61 -9.41
CA MET A 284 -15.01 7.53 -10.56
C MET A 284 -15.84 7.00 -11.73
N GLY A 285 -16.13 5.71 -11.77
CA GLY A 285 -16.90 5.05 -12.83
C GLY A 285 -18.39 5.38 -12.81
N GLU A 286 -19.08 5.07 -13.92
CA GLU A 286 -20.53 5.26 -14.06
C GLU A 286 -21.35 4.43 -13.07
N GLN A 287 -20.80 3.34 -12.56
CA GLN A 287 -21.45 2.52 -11.54
C GLN A 287 -21.62 3.28 -10.21
N ALA A 288 -20.79 4.29 -9.93
CA ALA A 288 -20.90 5.10 -8.71
C ALA A 288 -22.08 6.08 -8.79
N ASP A 289 -22.19 6.80 -9.92
CA ASP A 289 -23.36 7.61 -10.28
C ASP A 289 -23.35 7.89 -11.79
N SER A 290 -24.52 7.90 -12.44
CA SER A 290 -24.68 8.36 -13.82
C SER A 290 -24.25 9.83 -13.96
N GLU A 291 -24.52 10.66 -12.96
CA GLU A 291 -24.13 12.07 -12.93
C GLU A 291 -22.69 12.22 -12.42
N LYS A 292 -21.77 12.56 -13.33
CA LYS A 292 -20.33 12.71 -13.05
C LYS A 292 -20.03 13.68 -11.89
N SER A 293 -20.80 14.76 -11.76
CA SER A 293 -20.64 15.77 -10.70
C SER A 293 -20.96 15.25 -9.29
N GLN A 294 -21.60 14.08 -9.15
CA GLN A 294 -22.01 13.52 -7.86
C GLN A 294 -21.08 12.42 -7.35
N ARG A 295 -20.18 11.91 -8.20
CA ARG A 295 -19.32 10.75 -7.88
C ARG A 295 -18.36 11.01 -6.71
N TYR A 296 -18.08 12.27 -6.37
CA TYR A 296 -17.30 12.62 -5.18
C TYR A 296 -17.90 12.05 -3.87
N LYS A 297 -19.21 11.81 -3.84
CA LYS A 297 -19.87 11.16 -2.69
C LYS A 297 -19.40 9.72 -2.48
N ALA A 298 -19.07 9.00 -3.55
CA ALA A 298 -18.49 7.66 -3.43
C ALA A 298 -17.11 7.70 -2.77
N ALA A 299 -16.28 8.70 -3.09
CA ALA A 299 -15.00 8.92 -2.42
C ALA A 299 -15.17 9.33 -0.95
N ILE A 300 -16.18 10.15 -0.62
CA ILE A 300 -16.54 10.45 0.79
C ILE A 300 -16.97 9.16 1.52
N ALA A 301 -17.80 8.32 0.90
CA ALA A 301 -18.19 7.03 1.48
C ALA A 301 -16.99 6.10 1.69
N ALA A 302 -16.03 6.07 0.76
CA ALA A 302 -14.75 5.38 0.96
C ALA A 302 -14.00 5.94 2.17
N GLY A 303 -13.95 7.26 2.33
CA GLY A 303 -13.30 7.88 3.49
C GLY A 303 -13.96 7.51 4.82
N VAL A 304 -15.29 7.48 4.88
CA VAL A 304 -16.02 7.02 6.07
C VAL A 304 -15.73 5.53 6.36
N ALA A 305 -15.71 4.70 5.32
CA ALA A 305 -15.35 3.29 5.46
C ALA A 305 -13.89 3.10 5.94
N TYR A 306 -12.95 3.93 5.49
CA TYR A 306 -11.57 3.92 6.00
C TYR A 306 -11.48 4.28 7.49
N ILE A 307 -12.24 5.26 7.96
CA ILE A 307 -12.32 5.59 9.39
C ILE A 307 -12.87 4.39 10.16
N PHE A 308 -13.94 3.76 9.66
CA PHE A 308 -14.51 2.57 10.29
C PHE A 308 -13.52 1.40 10.37
N MET A 309 -12.75 1.16 9.30
CA MET A 309 -11.69 0.16 9.30
C MET A 309 -10.57 0.49 10.30
N GLY A 310 -10.21 1.78 10.41
CA GLY A 310 -9.27 2.26 11.43
C GLY A 310 -9.79 2.03 12.84
N LEU A 311 -11.05 2.34 13.12
CA LEU A 311 -11.70 2.08 14.42
C LEU A 311 -11.79 0.58 14.74
N SER A 312 -11.80 -0.26 13.71
CA SER A 312 -11.79 -1.72 13.83
C SER A 312 -10.38 -2.32 13.89
N ALA A 313 -9.32 -1.49 14.05
CA ALA A 313 -7.93 -1.94 14.01
C ALA A 313 -7.62 -3.04 15.03
N SER A 314 -8.15 -2.95 16.25
CA SER A 314 -7.97 -3.96 17.31
C SER A 314 -8.44 -5.36 16.86
N VAL A 315 -9.60 -5.43 16.21
CA VAL A 315 -10.14 -6.69 15.65
C VAL A 315 -9.24 -7.21 14.54
N VAL A 316 -8.80 -6.34 13.63
CA VAL A 316 -7.95 -6.70 12.50
C VAL A 316 -6.60 -7.25 12.98
N VAL A 317 -5.97 -6.59 13.95
CA VAL A 317 -4.68 -7.04 14.51
C VAL A 317 -4.84 -8.34 15.29
N ALA A 318 -5.88 -8.49 16.11
CA ALA A 318 -6.11 -9.72 16.87
C ALA A 318 -6.26 -10.95 15.94
N LEU A 319 -7.01 -10.80 14.84
CA LEU A 319 -7.13 -11.85 13.83
C LEU A 319 -5.77 -12.17 13.20
N PHE A 320 -4.94 -11.16 12.94
CA PHE A 320 -3.66 -11.34 12.28
C PHE A 320 -2.58 -11.95 13.18
N VAL A 321 -2.50 -11.53 14.45
CA VAL A 321 -1.53 -12.06 15.44
C VAL A 321 -1.76 -13.56 15.68
N SER A 322 -3.00 -14.04 15.50
CA SER A 322 -3.33 -15.46 15.58
C SER A 322 -2.86 -16.30 14.38
N MET A 323 -2.41 -15.66 13.28
CA MET A 323 -2.02 -16.38 12.06
C MET A 323 -0.55 -16.84 12.09
N PRO A 324 -0.28 -18.10 11.72
CA PRO A 324 1.08 -18.57 11.42
C PRO A 324 1.74 -17.73 10.31
N SER A 325 3.06 -17.56 10.39
CA SER A 325 3.85 -16.79 9.41
C SER A 325 3.68 -17.28 7.97
N ILE A 326 3.53 -18.60 7.77
CA ILE A 326 3.29 -19.19 6.45
C ILE A 326 1.98 -18.71 5.81
N ILE A 327 0.91 -18.56 6.61
CA ILE A 327 -0.38 -18.03 6.13
C ILE A 327 -0.22 -16.56 5.73
N ILE A 328 0.57 -15.81 6.49
CA ILE A 328 0.90 -14.41 6.20
C ILE A 328 1.64 -14.29 4.86
N HIS A 329 2.65 -15.11 4.61
CA HIS A 329 3.38 -15.13 3.33
C HIS A 329 2.46 -15.47 2.15
N LEU A 330 1.61 -16.50 2.30
CA LEU A 330 0.65 -16.92 1.28
C LEU A 330 -0.34 -15.80 0.95
N LEU A 331 -0.92 -15.15 1.96
CA LEU A 331 -1.84 -14.03 1.76
C LEU A 331 -1.14 -12.84 1.09
N ALA A 332 0.04 -12.45 1.58
CA ALA A 332 0.80 -11.32 1.04
C ALA A 332 1.15 -11.52 -0.44
N GLY A 333 1.70 -12.68 -0.78
CA GLY A 333 2.10 -12.98 -2.15
C GLY A 333 0.92 -13.08 -3.11
N LEU A 334 -0.14 -13.82 -2.75
CA LEU A 334 -1.32 -13.98 -3.62
C LEU A 334 -2.05 -12.65 -3.83
N ALA A 335 -2.10 -11.79 -2.81
CA ALA A 335 -2.72 -10.48 -2.90
C ALA A 335 -2.03 -9.54 -3.89
N LEU A 336 -0.70 -9.68 -4.03
CA LEU A 336 0.12 -8.81 -4.88
C LEU A 336 0.28 -9.33 -6.30
N LEU A 337 -0.13 -10.56 -6.61
CA LEU A 337 0.12 -11.19 -7.91
C LEU A 337 -0.47 -10.40 -9.09
N ALA A 338 -1.71 -9.88 -8.95
CA ALA A 338 -2.32 -9.02 -9.97
C ALA A 338 -1.59 -7.69 -10.14
N THR A 339 -1.05 -7.13 -9.05
CA THR A 339 -0.27 -5.88 -9.09
C THR A 339 1.08 -6.11 -9.76
N LEU A 340 1.76 -7.21 -9.44
CA LEU A 340 3.00 -7.64 -10.09
C LEU A 340 2.77 -7.85 -11.59
N GLN A 341 1.72 -8.57 -11.98
CA GLN A 341 1.36 -8.77 -13.38
C GLN A 341 1.21 -7.43 -14.12
N GLY A 342 0.41 -6.51 -13.58
CA GLY A 342 0.22 -5.19 -14.20
C GLY A 342 1.51 -4.37 -14.29
N ALA A 343 2.37 -4.47 -13.27
CA ALA A 343 3.67 -3.82 -13.25
C ALA A 343 4.63 -4.39 -14.33
N VAL A 344 4.69 -5.72 -14.47
CA VAL A 344 5.51 -6.39 -15.50
C VAL A 344 5.01 -6.05 -16.91
N VAL A 345 3.69 -6.08 -17.13
CA VAL A 345 3.10 -5.72 -18.43
C VAL A 345 3.49 -4.29 -18.82
N ARG A 346 3.30 -3.31 -17.93
CA ARG A 346 3.67 -1.90 -18.20
C ARG A 346 5.17 -1.69 -18.34
N ALA A 347 5.98 -2.43 -17.59
CA ALA A 347 7.45 -2.39 -17.71
C ALA A 347 7.93 -2.83 -19.10
N MET A 348 7.23 -3.79 -19.72
CA MET A 348 7.62 -4.40 -20.99
C MET A 348 6.85 -3.86 -22.21
N GLU A 349 5.91 -2.95 -22.00
CA GLU A 349 5.00 -2.40 -23.02
C GLU A 349 5.77 -1.72 -24.16
N ILE A 350 6.71 -0.85 -23.81
CA ILE A 350 7.45 -0.02 -24.76
C ILE A 350 8.78 -0.69 -25.12
N GLU A 351 8.95 -1.10 -26.37
CA GLU A 351 10.11 -1.87 -26.85
C GLU A 351 11.46 -1.24 -26.48
N HIS A 352 11.63 0.07 -26.72
CA HIS A 352 12.87 0.79 -26.43
C HIS A 352 13.16 0.97 -24.92
N HIS A 353 12.19 0.70 -24.05
CA HIS A 353 12.36 0.75 -22.60
C HIS A 353 12.61 -0.63 -21.96
N ARG A 354 12.45 -1.73 -22.71
CA ARG A 354 12.45 -3.10 -22.14
C ARG A 354 13.74 -3.45 -21.41
N ALA A 355 14.91 -3.19 -21.99
CA ALA A 355 16.20 -3.51 -21.36
C ALA A 355 16.46 -2.65 -20.09
N PRO A 356 16.30 -1.32 -20.12
CA PRO A 356 16.31 -0.47 -18.93
C PRO A 356 15.34 -0.91 -17.83
N ALA A 357 14.11 -1.24 -18.21
CA ALA A 357 13.08 -1.71 -17.30
C ALA A 357 13.45 -3.06 -16.69
N LEU A 358 13.91 -4.03 -17.48
CA LEU A 358 14.37 -5.33 -16.99
C LEU A 358 15.53 -5.18 -15.98
N LEU A 359 16.52 -4.34 -16.28
CA LEU A 359 17.63 -4.05 -15.36
C LEU A 359 17.12 -3.43 -14.06
N THR A 360 16.19 -2.47 -14.15
CA THR A 360 15.56 -1.85 -12.98
C THR A 360 14.89 -2.90 -12.10
N MET A 361 14.10 -3.79 -12.71
CA MET A 361 13.35 -4.84 -12.01
C MET A 361 14.28 -5.84 -11.33
N LEU A 362 15.28 -6.37 -12.04
CA LEU A 362 16.22 -7.37 -11.51
C LEU A 362 17.10 -6.78 -10.39
N CYS A 363 17.63 -5.57 -10.61
CA CYS A 363 18.43 -4.88 -9.60
C CYS A 363 17.59 -4.64 -8.35
N THR A 364 16.36 -4.12 -8.49
CA THR A 364 15.47 -3.89 -7.36
C THR A 364 15.15 -5.19 -6.60
N ALA A 365 14.82 -6.27 -7.32
CA ALA A 365 14.45 -7.56 -6.74
C ALA A 365 15.58 -8.27 -5.99
N SER A 366 16.85 -7.93 -6.28
CA SER A 366 18.02 -8.55 -5.65
C SER A 366 18.13 -8.28 -4.13
N GLY A 367 17.51 -7.21 -3.64
CA GLY A 367 17.48 -6.87 -2.21
C GLY A 367 18.82 -6.41 -1.62
N PHE A 368 19.88 -6.20 -2.41
CA PHE A 368 21.16 -5.70 -1.86
C PHE A 368 21.04 -4.26 -1.32
N SER A 369 21.97 -3.89 -0.46
CA SER A 369 22.16 -2.50 0.00
C SER A 369 23.62 -2.09 -0.24
N LEU A 370 23.83 -0.89 -0.76
CA LEU A 370 25.16 -0.33 -1.03
C LEU A 370 25.13 1.18 -0.73
N PHE A 371 26.15 1.68 0.00
CA PHE A 371 26.24 3.09 0.42
C PHE A 371 25.01 3.60 1.19
N SER A 372 24.41 2.76 2.04
CA SER A 372 23.15 3.05 2.76
C SER A 372 21.93 3.26 1.86
N MET A 373 22.02 2.94 0.57
CA MET A 373 20.93 3.00 -0.39
C MET A 373 20.47 1.59 -0.74
N THR A 374 19.16 1.42 -0.84
CA THR A 374 18.53 0.14 -1.13
C THR A 374 18.60 -0.20 -2.61
N SER A 375 18.49 -1.48 -2.93
CA SER A 375 18.42 -2.00 -4.30
C SER A 375 17.37 -1.29 -5.17
N ALA A 376 16.28 -0.80 -4.56
CA ALA A 376 15.23 -0.04 -5.25
C ALA A 376 15.76 1.28 -5.84
N VAL A 377 16.57 2.04 -5.09
CA VAL A 377 17.13 3.30 -5.61
C VAL A 377 18.22 3.02 -6.64
N TRP A 378 19.07 2.02 -6.38
CA TRP A 378 20.07 1.58 -7.35
C TRP A 378 19.44 1.08 -8.65
N GLY A 379 18.37 0.29 -8.57
CA GLY A 379 17.65 -0.22 -9.72
C GLY A 379 17.07 0.90 -10.57
N LEU A 380 16.42 1.88 -9.94
CA LEU A 380 15.92 3.08 -10.64
C LEU A 380 17.06 3.85 -11.32
N GLY A 381 18.16 4.09 -10.60
CA GLY A 381 19.33 4.80 -11.14
C GLY A 381 19.96 4.09 -12.33
N LEU A 382 20.26 2.79 -12.19
CA LEU A 382 20.85 1.96 -13.25
C LEU A 382 19.94 1.85 -14.47
N GLY A 383 18.63 1.71 -14.27
CA GLY A 383 17.65 1.74 -15.34
C GLY A 383 17.66 3.05 -16.12
N LEU A 384 17.65 4.18 -15.43
CA LEU A 384 17.70 5.50 -16.06
C LEU A 384 19.04 5.75 -16.78
N ILE A 385 20.15 5.29 -16.22
CA ILE A 385 21.48 5.36 -16.85
C ILE A 385 21.47 4.53 -18.14
N LEU A 386 20.99 3.28 -18.09
CA LEU A 386 20.94 2.44 -19.28
C LEU A 386 20.03 3.03 -20.36
N LEU A 387 18.88 3.58 -19.96
CA LEU A 387 17.99 4.29 -20.88
C LEU A 387 18.68 5.48 -21.55
N TYR A 388 19.45 6.26 -20.79
CA TYR A 388 20.20 7.38 -21.33
C TYR A 388 21.28 6.93 -22.31
N VAL A 389 22.04 5.88 -21.98
CA VAL A 389 23.08 5.31 -22.85
C VAL A 389 22.50 4.74 -24.15
N GLN A 390 21.32 4.11 -24.09
CA GLN A 390 20.65 3.52 -25.25
C GLN A 390 19.89 4.54 -26.10
N LYS A 391 19.72 5.77 -25.60
CA LYS A 391 19.08 6.84 -26.35
C LYS A 391 19.98 7.22 -27.52
N LYS A 392 19.67 6.70 -28.72
CA LYS A 392 20.39 7.08 -29.95
C LYS A 392 20.40 8.61 -30.07
N PRO A 393 21.55 9.25 -30.36
CA PRO A 393 21.57 10.67 -30.65
C PRO A 393 20.66 10.93 -31.86
N ALA A 394 19.87 11.99 -31.81
CA ALA A 394 18.85 12.30 -32.81
C ALA A 394 19.41 12.64 -34.21
N ASN A 395 20.73 12.56 -34.40
CA ASN A 395 21.41 12.71 -35.69
C ASN A 395 22.53 11.66 -35.77
N ALA A 396 22.30 10.57 -36.49
CA ALA A 396 23.33 9.71 -37.06
C ALA A 396 22.82 9.20 -38.41
#